data_AF-D0EWD1-F1
#
_entry.id   AF-D0EWD1-F1
#
_cell.length_a   1.000
_cell.length_b   1.000
_cell.length_c   1.000
_cell.angle_alpha   90.00
_cell.angle_beta   90.00
_cell.angle_gamma   90.00
#
_symmetry.space_group_name_H-M   'P 1'
#
loop_
_entity.id
_entity.type
_entity.pdbx_description
1 polymer ?
#
loop_
_entity_poly.entity_id
_entity_poly.type
_entity_poly.pdbx_seq_one_letter_code
_entity_poly.pdbx_strand_id
1 'polypeptide(L)' 'EEYLRFDSDVGEFRAVNELGWPSAKNYNSRKELLDNRRAAV' A
#
# COMPACT_ATOMS: atom_id res chain seq x y z
N GLU A 1 3.95 -1.01 15.57
CA GLU A 1 4.57 -1.82 14.50
C GLU A 1 4.08 -1.28 13.17
N GLU A 2 4.95 -1.19 12.15
CA GLU A 2 4.50 -0.86 10.80
C GLU A 2 3.87 -2.11 10.18
N TYR A 3 2.57 -2.07 9.90
CA TYR A 3 1.85 -3.19 9.29
C TYR A 3 1.85 -3.11 7.76
N LEU A 4 2.14 -1.93 7.18
CA LEU A 4 1.96 -1.65 5.76
C LEU A 4 3.03 -0.67 5.25
N ARG A 5 3.64 -0.96 4.08
CA ARG A 5 4.55 -0.05 3.38
C ARG A 5 4.08 0.21 1.96
N PHE A 6 4.37 1.37 1.38
CA PHE A 6 4.20 1.58 -0.06
C PHE A 6 5.48 1.18 -0.79
N ASP A 7 5.35 0.35 -1.81
CA ASP A 7 6.45 -0.11 -2.66
C ASP A 7 6.42 0.68 -3.98
N SER A 8 7.37 1.59 -4.17
CA SER A 8 7.39 2.52 -5.32
C SER A 8 7.74 1.83 -6.64
N ASP A 9 8.49 0.72 -6.60
CA ASP A 9 8.79 -0.07 -7.80
C ASP A 9 7.54 -0.75 -8.38
N VAL A 10 6.66 -1.25 -7.49
CA VAL A 10 5.39 -1.88 -7.90
C VAL A 10 4.26 -0.84 -7.99
N GLY A 11 4.39 0.27 -7.27
CA GLY A 11 3.36 1.30 -7.14
C GLY A 11 2.16 0.85 -6.31
N GLU A 12 2.37 0.01 -5.29
CA GLU A 12 1.32 -0.59 -4.47
C GLU A 12 1.73 -0.72 -2.99
N PHE A 13 0.73 -0.80 -2.10
CA PHE A 13 0.99 -1.12 -0.70
C PHE A 13 1.27 -2.61 -0.50
N ARG A 14 2.34 -2.91 0.24
CA ARG A 14 2.76 -4.26 0.63
C ARG A 14 2.65 -4.41 2.15
N ALA A 15 2.09 -5.53 2.59
CA ALA A 15 2.06 -5.89 3.99
C ALA A 15 3.48 -6.16 4.51
N VAL A 16 3.84 -5.58 5.65
CA VAL A 16 5.15 -5.79 6.29
C VAL A 16 5.16 -7.09 7.09
N ASN A 17 4.00 -7.47 7.62
CA ASN A 17 3.76 -8.74 8.30
C ASN A 17 2.39 -9.31 7.86
N GLU A 18 2.08 -10.52 8.32
CA GLU A 18 0.84 -11.22 7.94
C GLU A 18 -0.44 -10.47 8.36
N LEU A 19 -0.38 -9.70 9.45
CA LEU A 19 -1.51 -8.86 9.91
C LEU A 19 -1.78 -7.67 8.99
N GLY A 20 -0.79 -7.25 8.20
CA GLY A 20 -0.92 -6.17 7.22
C GLY A 20 -1.64 -6.54 5.94
N TRP A 21 -1.85 -7.83 5.66
CA TRP A 21 -2.47 -8.32 4.43
C TRP A 21 -3.88 -7.76 4.16
N PRO A 22 -4.82 -7.78 5.13
CA PRO A 22 -6.14 -7.17 4.93
C PRO A 22 -6.05 -5.66 4.66
N SER A 23 -5.12 -4.96 5.33
CA SER A 23 -4.87 -3.53 5.10
C SER A 23 -4.32 -3.28 3.71
N ALA A 24 -3.35 -4.06 3.24
CA ALA A 24 -2.78 -3.94 1.90
C ALA A 24 -3.85 -4.11 0.82
N LYS A 25 -4.69 -5.13 0.94
CA LYS A 25 -5.81 -5.34 0.01
C LYS A 25 -6.78 -4.15 0.03
N ASN A 26 -7.12 -3.64 1.20
CA ASN A 26 -8.03 -2.50 1.31
C ASN A 26 -7.45 -1.24 0.68
N TYR A 27 -6.18 -0.95 0.94
CA TYR A 27 -5.49 0.24 0.42
C TYR A 27 -5.29 0.14 -1.11
N ASN A 28 -4.88 -1.02 -1.63
CA ASN A 28 -4.69 -1.22 -3.06
C ASN A 28 -6.02 -1.24 -3.85
N SER A 29 -7.15 -1.48 -3.19
CA SER A 29 -8.47 -1.36 -3.83
C SER A 29 -8.92 0.09 -4.03
N ARG A 30 -8.28 1.06 -3.36
CA ARG A 30 -8.63 2.49 -3.42
C ARG A 30 -7.77 3.21 -4.45
N LYS A 31 -8.33 3.42 -5.64
CA LYS A 31 -7.61 4.03 -6.77
C LYS A 31 -7.05 5.41 -6.45
N GLU A 32 -7.82 6.30 -5.83
CA GLU A 32 -7.37 7.66 -5.48
C GLU A 32 -6.16 7.64 -4.53
N LEU A 33 -6.14 6.72 -3.57
CA LEU A 33 -5.06 6.60 -2.61
C LEU A 33 -3.78 6.08 -3.26
N LEU A 34 -3.90 5.08 -4.14
CA LEU A 34 -2.77 4.59 -4.95
C LEU A 34 -2.22 5.69 -5.85
N ASP A 35 -3.09 6.42 -6.54
CA ASP A 35 -2.69 7.49 -7.46
C ASP A 35 -1.98 8.63 -6.73
N ASN A 36 -2.53 9.07 -5.60
CA ASN A 36 -1.90 10.08 -4.74
C ASN A 36 -0.51 9.65 -4.26
N ARG A 37 -0.36 8.37 -3.86
CA ARG A 37 0.92 7.86 -3.38
C ARG A 37 1.96 7.68 -4.49
N ARG A 38 1.51 7.30 -5.69
CA ARG A 38 2.34 7.21 -6.91
C ARG A 38 2.80 8.59 -7.40
N ALA A 39 1.97 9.61 -7.27
CA ALA A 39 2.34 10.98 -7.63
C ALA A 39 3.32 11.63 -6.64
N ALA A 40 3.45 11.06 -5.43
CA ALA A 40 4.30 11.57 -4.36
C ALA A 40 5.73 10.97 -4.35
N VAL A 41 6.09 10.14 -5.34
CA VAL A 41 7.40 9.48 -5.45
C VAL A 41 8.14 9.85 -6.72
#